data_AF-A0A3C0BHS3-F1
#
_entry.id   AF-A0A3C0BHS3-F1
#
_cell.length_a   1.000
_cell.length_b   1.000
_cell.length_c   1.000
_cell.angle_alpha   90.00
_cell.angle_beta   90.00
_cell.angle_gamma   90.00
#
_symmetry.space_group_name_H-M   'P 1'
#
loop_
_entity.id
_entity.type
_entity.pdbx_description
1 polymer ?
#
loop_
_entity_poly.entity_id
_entity_poly.type
_entity_poly.pdbx_seq_one_letter_code
_entity_poly.pdbx_strand_id
1 'polypeptide(L)'
;MLRSKGLFWKIFLGLIFAARVFASTADLAGKYLDKANEAYEDGNVADAYKYINQAMTLTKQDGIPANIIYVAQSIYTKKLQTIRKTKNYIELVDVKSGIEQFPDVENSTIKKLTAQIEAEAQQAKDDQQKAQMNAQLEEQKAARADEREQFEQQQETIKKQQEDTRRNQQELINKLDTGMQNLNSGLTESARESKKTSGVMMIAIFVIAGLIIIIVLIVVVIAHAGFKHQRIQQQQYVEAFKLLAQNQNQTNRLMLGGVTDLYGTTGLKSAGSSRWGVDALPEPEETPEEKVEMRDLAAKCEDLGAKIDQATNRKNNSKNVSELVYKLAMALGLRQREAMIFFCASMVYDAGFLGVKPELLSAETLTDEEREELKHHIDMADEYLQFVPKRYWQVFEDAANKHHENMDGSGYPDGLTGDAIPQIARLIRVAESYISLSSKRTYHEINDKETAIAKLKEESNIYDPDVVAALESII
;
A
#
# COMPACT_ATOMS: atom_id res chain seq x y z
N MET A 1 19.28 -84.60 -19.55
CA MET A 1 20.00 -84.17 -18.32
C MET A 1 21.01 -83.02 -18.55
N LEU A 2 20.90 -82.20 -19.62
CA LEU A 2 21.89 -81.16 -19.95
C LEU A 2 21.33 -79.72 -20.05
N ARG A 3 20.04 -79.50 -19.75
CA ARG A 3 19.39 -78.18 -19.89
C ARG A 3 19.35 -77.35 -18.60
N SER A 4 19.75 -77.91 -17.45
CA SER A 4 19.73 -77.23 -16.14
C SER A 4 21.08 -76.60 -15.73
N LYS A 5 22.20 -76.97 -16.35
CA LYS A 5 23.53 -76.45 -16.00
C LYS A 5 23.74 -74.99 -16.39
N GLY A 6 23.15 -74.54 -17.51
CA GLY A 6 23.27 -73.16 -17.98
C GLY A 6 22.44 -72.14 -17.18
N LEU A 7 21.30 -72.56 -16.62
CA LEU A 7 20.46 -71.70 -15.77
C LEU A 7 21.08 -71.54 -14.38
N PHE A 8 21.62 -72.63 -13.82
CA PHE A 8 22.34 -72.59 -12.54
C PHE A 8 23.59 -71.70 -12.62
N TRP A 9 24.36 -71.78 -13.72
CA TRP A 9 25.55 -70.94 -13.92
C TRP A 9 25.20 -69.45 -14.08
N LYS A 10 24.08 -69.12 -14.73
CA LYS A 10 23.59 -67.73 -14.85
C LYS A 10 23.07 -67.16 -13.53
N ILE A 11 22.37 -67.96 -12.72
CA ILE A 11 21.93 -67.57 -11.38
C ILE A 11 23.14 -67.42 -10.43
N PHE A 12 24.11 -68.33 -10.52
CA PHE A 12 25.34 -68.27 -9.73
C PHE A 12 26.23 -67.07 -10.12
N LEU A 13 26.40 -66.77 -11.41
CA LEU A 13 27.09 -65.54 -11.85
C LEU A 13 26.34 -64.27 -11.43
N GLY A 14 25.00 -64.27 -11.50
CA GLY A 14 24.17 -63.15 -11.04
C GLY A 14 24.31 -62.90 -9.54
N LEU A 15 24.35 -63.97 -8.73
CA LEU A 15 24.60 -63.90 -7.28
C LEU A 15 26.02 -63.43 -6.94
N ILE A 16 27.05 -63.88 -7.68
CA ILE A 16 28.43 -63.40 -7.51
C ILE A 16 28.57 -61.92 -7.92
N PHE A 17 27.87 -61.49 -8.97
CA PHE A 17 27.88 -60.10 -9.43
C PHE A 17 27.19 -59.18 -8.42
N ALA A 18 26.01 -59.58 -7.91
CA ALA A 18 25.32 -58.87 -6.84
C ALA A 18 26.15 -58.80 -5.56
N ALA A 19 26.81 -59.90 -5.16
CA ALA A 19 27.69 -59.93 -3.99
C ALA A 19 28.96 -59.05 -4.15
N ARG A 20 29.53 -58.97 -5.37
CA ARG A 20 30.69 -58.10 -5.65
C ARG A 20 30.32 -56.61 -5.67
N VAL A 21 29.16 -56.25 -6.22
CA VAL A 21 28.66 -54.87 -6.19
C VAL A 21 28.40 -54.43 -4.75
N PHE A 22 27.77 -55.28 -3.93
CA PHE A 22 27.55 -55.04 -2.49
C PHE A 22 28.86 -54.87 -1.70
N ALA A 23 29.87 -55.71 -1.97
CA ALA A 23 31.17 -55.58 -1.31
C ALA A 23 31.89 -54.27 -1.69
N SER A 24 31.68 -53.75 -2.90
CA SER A 24 32.35 -52.54 -3.40
C SER A 24 31.74 -51.24 -2.84
N THR A 25 30.43 -51.20 -2.61
CA THR A 25 29.75 -50.02 -2.03
C THR A 25 30.02 -49.91 -0.52
N ALA A 26 30.04 -51.03 0.20
CA ALA A 26 30.40 -51.08 1.61
C ALA A 26 31.87 -50.67 1.86
N ASP A 27 32.80 -51.10 1.01
CA ASP A 27 34.21 -50.68 1.07
C ASP A 27 34.40 -49.18 0.80
N LEU A 28 33.62 -48.62 -0.13
CA LEU A 28 33.68 -47.19 -0.45
C LEU A 28 33.06 -46.32 0.67
N ALA A 29 31.95 -46.75 1.26
CA ALA A 29 31.33 -46.07 2.40
C ALA A 29 32.28 -46.04 3.62
N GLY A 30 33.00 -47.14 3.87
CA GLY A 30 34.05 -47.20 4.91
C GLY A 30 35.16 -46.17 4.68
N LYS A 31 35.65 -46.03 3.44
CA LYS A 31 36.67 -45.03 3.09
C LYS A 31 36.21 -43.59 3.32
N TYR A 32 34.95 -43.28 3.03
CA TYR A 32 34.39 -41.95 3.30
C TYR A 32 34.18 -41.71 4.80
N LEU A 33 33.81 -42.75 5.56
CA LEU A 33 33.73 -42.67 7.02
C LEU A 33 35.11 -42.39 7.64
N ASP A 34 36.16 -43.06 7.19
CA ASP A 34 37.53 -42.86 7.68
C ASP A 34 38.01 -41.42 7.40
N LYS A 35 37.77 -40.92 6.17
CA LYS A 35 38.06 -39.52 5.81
C LYS A 35 37.26 -38.51 6.62
N ALA A 36 36.00 -38.83 6.94
CA ALA A 36 35.17 -37.98 7.78
C ALA A 36 35.73 -37.88 9.21
N ASN A 37 36.19 -38.99 9.76
CA ASN A 37 36.82 -39.03 11.08
C ASN A 37 38.15 -38.26 11.11
N GLU A 38 39.02 -38.48 10.11
CA GLU A 38 40.29 -37.76 9.96
C GLU A 38 40.05 -36.24 9.90
N ALA A 39 39.16 -35.79 9.02
CA ALA A 39 38.80 -34.37 8.91
C ALA A 39 38.18 -33.81 10.20
N TYR A 40 37.42 -34.62 10.94
CA TYR A 40 36.82 -34.22 12.20
C TYR A 40 37.86 -34.06 13.32
N GLU A 41 38.83 -34.97 13.39
CA GLU A 41 39.96 -34.91 14.34
C GLU A 41 40.88 -33.72 14.04
N ASP A 42 41.11 -33.42 12.77
CA ASP A 42 41.86 -32.24 12.32
C ASP A 42 41.11 -30.91 12.55
N GLY A 43 39.85 -30.97 13.01
CA GLY A 43 39.01 -29.80 13.25
C GLY A 43 38.43 -29.18 11.97
N ASN A 44 38.60 -29.82 10.81
CA ASN A 44 38.00 -29.43 9.54
C ASN A 44 36.56 -29.94 9.44
N VAL A 45 35.67 -29.23 10.12
CA VAL A 45 34.25 -29.59 10.23
C VAL A 45 33.53 -29.58 8.88
N ALA A 46 33.96 -28.76 7.92
CA ALA A 46 33.35 -28.67 6.61
C ALA A 46 33.61 -29.94 5.77
N ASP A 47 34.85 -30.39 5.71
CA ASP A 47 35.21 -31.62 5.00
C ASP A 47 34.68 -32.86 5.71
N ALA A 48 34.68 -32.88 7.05
CA ALA A 48 34.05 -33.94 7.83
C ALA A 48 32.56 -34.08 7.50
N TYR A 49 31.82 -32.96 7.44
CA TYR A 49 30.40 -32.91 7.08
C TYR A 49 30.14 -33.40 5.65
N LYS A 50 31.02 -33.02 4.71
CA LYS A 50 30.93 -33.48 3.33
C LYS A 50 31.13 -34.99 3.21
N TYR A 51 32.19 -35.52 3.82
CA TYR A 51 32.53 -36.95 3.71
C TYR A 51 31.52 -37.85 4.41
N ILE A 52 30.98 -37.42 5.57
CA ILE A 52 29.97 -38.23 6.26
C ILE A 52 28.66 -38.32 5.47
N ASN A 53 28.24 -37.25 4.80
CA ASN A 53 27.07 -37.25 3.93
C ASN A 53 27.27 -38.15 2.70
N GLN A 54 28.49 -38.24 2.18
CA GLN A 54 28.84 -39.18 1.10
C GLN A 54 28.76 -40.63 1.59
N ALA A 55 29.27 -40.94 2.79
CA ALA A 55 29.17 -42.27 3.39
C ALA A 55 27.71 -42.70 3.63
N MET A 56 26.87 -41.78 4.13
CA MET A 56 25.44 -42.02 4.32
C MET A 56 24.68 -42.19 3.00
N THR A 57 25.03 -41.40 1.97
CA THR A 57 24.42 -41.54 0.63
C THR A 57 24.66 -42.93 0.04
N LEU A 58 25.89 -43.44 0.17
CA LEU A 58 26.29 -44.75 -0.38
C LEU A 58 25.62 -45.94 0.35
N THR A 59 25.21 -45.75 1.60
CA THR A 59 24.56 -46.79 2.43
C THR A 59 23.05 -46.62 2.53
N LYS A 60 22.48 -45.55 1.94
CA LYS A 60 21.06 -45.20 2.06
C LYS A 60 20.11 -46.29 1.56
N GLN A 61 20.47 -47.02 0.49
CA GLN A 61 19.60 -48.06 -0.08
C GLN A 61 19.46 -49.30 0.82
N ASP A 62 20.50 -49.59 1.60
CA ASP A 62 20.59 -50.81 2.41
C ASP A 62 20.29 -50.57 3.90
N GLY A 63 20.02 -49.31 4.27
CA GLY A 63 19.91 -48.83 5.64
C GLY A 63 21.26 -48.37 6.17
N ILE A 64 21.30 -47.16 6.72
CA ILE A 64 22.55 -46.55 7.19
C ILE A 64 23.03 -47.28 8.45
N PRO A 65 24.26 -47.81 8.48
CA PRO A 65 24.82 -48.45 9.67
C PRO A 65 24.87 -47.52 10.89
N ALA A 66 24.60 -48.06 12.08
CA ALA A 66 24.53 -47.30 13.33
C ALA A 66 25.84 -46.56 13.69
N ASN A 67 27.00 -47.10 13.32
CA ASN A 67 28.29 -46.44 13.51
C ASN A 67 28.43 -45.18 12.63
N ILE A 68 27.92 -45.20 11.41
CA ILE A 68 27.90 -44.03 10.52
C ILE A 68 26.97 -42.96 11.08
N ILE A 69 25.78 -43.36 11.56
CA ILE A 69 24.82 -42.45 12.20
C ILE A 69 25.44 -41.77 13.42
N TYR A 70 26.14 -42.51 14.28
CA TYR A 70 26.78 -41.96 15.48
C TYR A 70 27.85 -40.91 15.15
N VAL A 71 28.69 -41.19 14.15
CA VAL A 71 29.70 -40.23 13.66
C VAL A 71 29.03 -39.01 13.02
N ALA A 72 27.98 -39.22 12.21
CA ALA A 72 27.19 -38.14 11.62
C ALA A 72 26.58 -37.23 12.68
N GLN A 73 26.01 -37.78 13.75
CA GLN A 73 25.45 -36.99 14.86
C GLN A 73 26.51 -36.09 15.52
N SER A 74 27.73 -36.60 15.69
CA SER A 74 28.85 -35.82 16.25
C SER A 74 29.28 -34.68 15.33
N ILE A 75 29.41 -34.96 14.03
CA ILE A 75 29.80 -33.99 13.02
C ILE A 75 28.72 -32.91 12.82
N TYR A 76 27.44 -33.29 12.72
CA TYR A 76 26.32 -32.35 12.60
C TYR A 76 26.22 -31.44 13.82
N THR A 77 26.36 -32.00 15.03
CA THR A 77 26.39 -31.21 16.27
C THR A 77 27.52 -30.18 16.25
N LYS A 78 28.73 -30.60 15.83
CA LYS A 78 29.88 -29.70 15.74
C LYS A 78 29.69 -28.63 14.67
N LYS A 79 29.11 -28.97 13.51
CA LYS A 79 28.79 -28.02 12.44
C LYS A 79 27.81 -26.96 12.91
N LEU A 80 26.72 -27.35 13.59
CA LEU A 80 25.75 -26.42 14.19
C LEU A 80 26.40 -25.52 15.25
N GLN A 81 27.27 -26.06 16.11
CA GLN A 81 28.02 -25.24 17.07
C GLN A 81 28.94 -24.21 16.38
N THR A 82 29.59 -24.60 15.27
CA THR A 82 30.40 -23.68 14.47
C THR A 82 29.55 -22.59 13.86
N ILE A 83 28.41 -22.93 13.24
CA ILE A 83 27.44 -21.97 12.66
C ILE A 83 27.01 -20.94 13.71
N ARG A 84 26.62 -21.42 14.90
CA ARG A 84 26.21 -20.56 16.01
C ARG A 84 27.34 -19.64 16.46
N LYS A 85 28.56 -20.17 16.59
CA LYS A 85 29.74 -19.41 17.06
C LYS A 85 30.17 -18.34 16.05
N THR A 86 30.15 -18.66 14.76
CA THR A 86 30.52 -17.73 13.68
C THR A 86 29.38 -16.80 13.29
N LYS A 87 28.15 -17.08 13.77
CA LYS A 87 26.91 -16.42 13.34
C LYS A 87 26.68 -16.50 11.83
N ASN A 88 27.27 -17.49 11.15
CA ASN A 88 27.05 -17.70 9.73
C ASN A 88 25.77 -18.51 9.50
N TYR A 89 24.62 -17.90 9.76
CA TYR A 89 23.32 -18.57 9.71
C TYR A 89 22.92 -19.09 8.31
N ILE A 90 23.59 -18.62 7.25
CA ILE A 90 23.37 -19.10 5.87
C ILE A 90 23.67 -20.60 5.75
N GLU A 91 24.73 -21.07 6.42
CA GLU A 91 25.13 -22.48 6.40
C GLU A 91 24.14 -23.41 7.13
N LEU A 92 23.16 -22.85 7.85
CA LEU A 92 22.11 -23.65 8.50
C LEU A 92 21.21 -24.35 7.47
N VAL A 93 21.00 -23.73 6.31
CA VAL A 93 20.18 -24.30 5.22
C VAL A 93 20.77 -25.63 4.75
N ASP A 94 22.09 -25.71 4.58
CA ASP A 94 22.79 -26.92 4.16
C ASP A 94 22.67 -28.04 5.21
N VAL A 95 22.65 -27.69 6.49
CA VAL A 95 22.48 -28.65 7.58
C VAL A 95 21.04 -29.17 7.64
N LYS A 96 20.04 -28.30 7.46
CA LYS A 96 18.62 -28.71 7.41
C LYS A 96 18.34 -29.63 6.23
N SER A 97 18.84 -29.29 5.05
CA SER A 97 18.75 -30.16 3.86
C SER A 97 19.41 -31.53 4.12
N GLY A 98 20.54 -31.55 4.81
CA GLY A 98 21.19 -32.79 5.24
C GLY A 98 20.35 -33.62 6.21
N ILE A 99 19.63 -32.99 7.14
CA ILE A 99 18.71 -33.68 8.08
C ILE A 99 17.50 -34.25 7.34
N GLU A 100 16.93 -33.49 6.39
CA GLU A 100 15.82 -33.96 5.55
C GLU A 100 16.23 -35.16 4.69
N GLN A 101 17.45 -35.14 4.15
CA GLN A 101 17.98 -36.25 3.36
C GLN A 101 18.26 -37.50 4.19
N PHE A 102 18.63 -37.33 5.47
CA PHE A 102 19.01 -38.39 6.41
C PHE A 102 18.32 -38.21 7.79
N PRO A 103 17.03 -38.55 7.91
CA PRO A 103 16.25 -38.31 9.14
C PRO A 103 16.82 -38.98 10.40
N ASP A 104 17.49 -40.13 10.25
CA ASP A 104 18.07 -40.90 11.36
C ASP A 104 19.24 -40.18 12.07
N VAL A 105 19.79 -39.13 11.45
CA VAL A 105 20.83 -38.28 12.05
C VAL A 105 20.21 -37.33 13.08
N GLU A 106 18.92 -36.99 12.98
CA GLU A 106 18.30 -36.08 13.94
C GLU A 106 18.16 -36.72 15.33
N ASN A 107 18.81 -36.12 16.32
CA ASN A 107 18.63 -36.46 17.72
C ASN A 107 18.17 -35.21 18.52
N SER A 108 17.82 -35.42 19.79
CA SER A 108 17.30 -34.33 20.64
C SER A 108 18.25 -33.12 20.77
N THR A 109 19.57 -33.34 20.68
CA THR A 109 20.59 -32.29 20.75
C THR A 109 20.63 -31.47 19.48
N ILE A 110 20.67 -32.14 18.32
CA ILE A 110 20.65 -31.51 17.00
C ILE A 110 19.36 -30.69 16.84
N LYS A 111 18.21 -31.27 17.16
CA LYS A 111 16.90 -30.59 17.08
C LYS A 111 16.86 -29.31 17.92
N LYS A 112 17.38 -29.36 19.16
CA LYS A 112 17.47 -28.18 20.04
C LYS A 112 18.43 -27.13 19.50
N LEU A 113 19.60 -27.54 19.01
CA LEU A 113 20.60 -26.62 18.45
C LEU A 113 20.08 -25.94 17.18
N THR A 114 19.45 -26.68 16.27
CA THR A 114 18.82 -26.13 15.06
C THR A 114 17.79 -25.07 15.43
N ALA A 115 16.84 -25.38 16.31
CA ALA A 115 15.82 -24.42 16.74
C ALA A 115 16.40 -23.17 17.43
N GLN A 116 17.47 -23.33 18.23
CA GLN A 116 18.17 -22.19 18.85
C GLN A 116 18.82 -21.28 17.80
N ILE A 117 19.51 -21.87 16.82
CA ILE A 117 20.18 -21.11 15.76
C ILE A 117 19.15 -20.42 14.86
N GLU A 118 18.01 -21.05 14.57
CA GLU A 118 16.91 -20.43 13.82
C GLU A 118 16.36 -19.20 14.55
N ALA A 119 16.12 -19.30 15.86
CA ALA A 119 15.67 -18.17 16.67
C ALA A 119 16.71 -17.03 16.69
N GLU A 120 18.00 -17.37 16.86
CA GLU A 120 19.10 -16.39 16.82
C GLU A 120 19.26 -15.72 15.44
N ALA A 121 19.03 -16.47 14.36
CA ALA A 121 19.08 -15.97 12.98
C ALA A 121 17.91 -15.01 12.70
N GLN A 122 16.70 -15.35 13.14
CA GLN A 122 15.53 -14.49 12.99
C GLN A 122 15.70 -13.18 13.78
N GLN A 123 16.15 -13.26 15.03
CA GLN A 123 16.41 -12.09 15.85
C GLN A 123 17.46 -11.17 15.21
N ALA A 124 18.54 -11.72 14.64
CA ALA A 124 19.55 -10.93 13.95
C ALA A 124 18.99 -10.20 12.71
N LYS A 125 18.06 -10.82 11.98
CA LYS A 125 17.37 -10.21 10.84
C LYS A 125 16.46 -9.06 11.29
N ASP A 126 15.71 -9.27 12.36
CA ASP A 126 14.80 -8.26 12.92
C ASP A 126 15.59 -7.04 13.44
N ASP A 127 16.70 -7.27 14.13
CA ASP A 127 17.59 -6.20 14.62
C ASP A 127 18.20 -5.39 13.47
N GLN A 128 18.60 -6.06 12.37
CA GLN A 128 19.12 -5.40 11.18
C GLN A 128 18.05 -4.54 10.48
N GLN A 129 16.84 -5.08 10.31
CA GLN A 129 15.72 -4.32 9.73
C GLN A 129 15.35 -3.11 10.59
N LYS A 130 15.33 -3.26 11.92
CA LYS A 130 15.08 -2.15 12.85
C LYS A 130 16.16 -1.08 12.78
N ALA A 131 17.43 -1.47 12.63
CA ALA A 131 18.53 -0.53 12.45
C ALA A 131 18.41 0.26 11.13
N GLN A 132 18.05 -0.41 10.03
CA GLN A 132 17.80 0.23 8.74
C GLN A 132 16.63 1.21 8.79
N MET A 133 15.50 0.79 9.38
CA MET A 133 14.32 1.62 9.61
C MET A 133 14.66 2.88 10.40
N ASN A 134 15.44 2.74 11.48
CA ASN A 134 15.86 3.88 12.29
C ASN A 134 16.79 4.84 11.52
N ALA A 135 17.70 4.32 10.70
CA ALA A 135 18.58 5.15 9.88
C ALA A 135 17.77 5.97 8.85
N GLN A 136 16.81 5.33 8.18
CA GLN A 136 15.92 5.97 7.21
C GLN A 136 15.04 7.03 7.89
N LEU A 137 14.58 6.78 9.12
CA LEU A 137 13.82 7.76 9.89
C LEU A 137 14.64 9.01 10.24
N GLU A 138 15.91 8.86 10.59
CA GLU A 138 16.80 10.00 10.87
C GLU A 138 17.11 10.80 9.60
N GLU A 139 17.30 10.14 8.46
CA GLU A 139 17.47 10.79 7.16
C GLU A 139 16.22 11.60 6.77
N GLN A 140 15.02 11.03 6.93
CA GLN A 140 13.75 11.74 6.69
C GLN A 140 13.51 12.91 7.66
N LYS A 141 14.07 12.87 8.88
CA LYS A 141 13.99 14.00 9.81
C LYS A 141 14.91 15.13 9.36
N ALA A 142 16.10 14.82 8.87
CA ALA A 142 17.02 15.80 8.32
C ALA A 142 16.44 16.49 7.07
N ALA A 143 15.92 15.72 6.11
CA ALA A 143 15.29 16.26 4.91
C ALA A 143 14.11 17.22 5.22
N ARG A 144 13.29 16.87 6.22
CA ARG A 144 12.18 17.73 6.67
C ARG A 144 12.62 19.01 7.38
N ALA A 145 13.81 19.03 7.99
CA ALA A 145 14.36 20.24 8.57
C ALA A 145 14.75 21.24 7.46
N ASP A 146 15.37 20.75 6.39
CA ASP A 146 15.77 21.56 5.24
C ASP A 146 14.55 22.11 4.48
N GLU A 147 13.51 21.30 4.27
CA GLU A 147 12.26 21.74 3.65
C GLU A 147 11.55 22.84 4.46
N ARG A 148 11.57 22.72 5.80
CA ARG A 148 10.97 23.72 6.69
C ARG A 148 11.67 25.06 6.58
N GLU A 149 13.00 25.07 6.47
CA GLU A 149 13.78 26.29 6.30
C GLU A 149 13.50 26.96 4.95
N GLN A 150 13.38 26.18 3.87
CA GLN A 150 12.99 26.69 2.55
C GLN A 150 11.57 27.28 2.55
N PHE A 151 10.62 26.63 3.23
CA PHE A 151 9.25 27.12 3.34
C PHE A 151 9.16 28.44 4.10
N GLU A 152 9.94 28.61 5.19
CA GLU A 152 10.01 29.87 5.94
C GLU A 152 10.56 31.02 5.07
N GLN A 153 11.60 30.78 4.25
CA GLN A 153 12.12 31.76 3.31
C GLN A 153 11.10 32.14 2.22
N GLN A 154 10.34 31.16 1.72
CA GLN A 154 9.31 31.39 0.73
C GLN A 154 8.16 32.24 1.31
N GLN A 155 7.75 31.97 2.56
CA GLN A 155 6.74 32.77 3.25
C GLN A 155 7.17 34.24 3.45
N GLU A 156 8.43 34.50 3.81
CA GLU A 156 8.93 35.87 3.91
C GLU A 156 8.90 36.60 2.56
N THR A 157 9.25 35.90 1.49
CA THR A 157 9.24 36.46 0.13
C THR A 157 7.81 36.84 -0.31
N ILE A 158 6.84 35.98 0.00
CA ILE A 158 5.41 36.23 -0.27
C ILE A 158 4.91 37.43 0.55
N LYS A 159 5.28 37.54 1.83
CA LYS A 159 4.90 38.69 2.66
C LYS A 159 5.42 40.01 2.09
N LYS A 160 6.68 40.06 1.62
CA LYS A 160 7.24 41.24 0.95
C LYS A 160 6.45 41.62 -0.31
N GLN A 161 6.14 40.66 -1.18
CA GLN A 161 5.35 40.91 -2.39
C GLN A 161 3.95 41.46 -2.08
N GLN A 162 3.31 40.96 -1.03
CA GLN A 162 2.01 41.46 -0.57
C GLN A 162 2.11 42.91 -0.07
N GLU A 163 3.13 43.25 0.71
CA GLU A 163 3.35 44.62 1.17
C GLU A 163 3.63 45.59 0.02
N ASP A 164 4.44 45.18 -0.95
CA ASP A 164 4.75 46.00 -2.13
C ASP A 164 3.51 46.22 -3.01
N THR A 165 2.68 45.20 -3.18
CA THR A 165 1.40 45.33 -3.90
C THR A 165 0.47 46.30 -3.18
N ARG A 166 0.42 46.24 -1.84
CA ARG A 166 -0.39 47.16 -1.02
C ARG A 166 0.10 48.60 -1.13
N ARG A 167 1.43 48.81 -1.16
CA ARG A 167 2.03 50.14 -1.40
C ARG A 167 1.68 50.68 -2.79
N ASN A 168 1.81 49.86 -3.83
CA ASN A 168 1.49 50.24 -5.20
C ASN A 168 0.00 50.61 -5.35
N GLN A 169 -0.90 49.87 -4.70
CA GLN A 169 -2.32 50.21 -4.65
C GLN A 169 -2.57 51.56 -3.97
N GLN A 170 -1.91 51.82 -2.84
CA GLN A 170 -2.03 53.09 -2.13
C GLN A 170 -1.51 54.27 -2.98
N GLU A 171 -0.40 54.08 -3.69
CA GLU A 171 0.15 55.09 -4.60
C GLU A 171 -0.78 55.37 -5.78
N LEU A 172 -1.41 54.32 -6.34
CA LEU A 172 -2.42 54.46 -7.39
C LEU A 172 -3.62 55.26 -6.90
N ILE A 173 -4.11 54.98 -5.69
CA ILE A 173 -5.22 55.72 -5.06
C ILE A 173 -4.84 57.19 -4.89
N ASN A 174 -3.64 57.49 -4.38
CA ASN A 174 -3.18 58.86 -4.19
C ASN A 174 -3.05 59.62 -5.53
N LYS A 175 -2.53 58.97 -6.57
CA LYS A 175 -2.45 59.55 -7.93
C LYS A 175 -3.84 59.80 -8.53
N LEU A 176 -4.78 58.88 -8.30
CA LEU A 176 -6.17 59.02 -8.74
C LEU A 176 -6.86 60.20 -8.05
N ASP A 177 -6.67 60.35 -6.74
CA ASP A 177 -7.26 61.44 -5.97
C ASP A 177 -6.68 62.80 -6.41
N THR A 178 -5.37 62.86 -6.62
CA THR A 178 -4.70 64.07 -7.17
C THR A 178 -5.21 64.41 -8.57
N GLY A 179 -5.40 63.40 -9.43
CA GLY A 179 -5.97 63.56 -10.77
C GLY A 179 -7.41 64.08 -10.73
N MET A 180 -8.25 63.54 -9.83
CA MET A 180 -9.62 63.99 -9.60
C MET A 180 -9.69 65.43 -9.10
N GLN A 181 -8.80 65.83 -8.19
CA GLN A 181 -8.72 67.21 -7.69
C GLN A 181 -8.33 68.19 -8.81
N ASN A 182 -7.34 67.84 -9.64
CA ASN A 182 -6.93 68.64 -10.81
C ASN A 182 -8.03 68.74 -11.88
N LEU A 183 -8.80 67.67 -12.07
CA LEU A 183 -9.96 67.66 -12.98
C LEU A 183 -11.05 68.60 -12.46
N ASN A 184 -11.34 68.54 -11.15
CA ASN A 184 -12.33 69.39 -10.51
C ASN A 184 -11.94 70.88 -10.60
N SER A 185 -10.66 71.21 -10.34
CA SER A 185 -10.18 72.58 -10.49
C SER A 185 -10.28 73.07 -11.94
N GLY A 186 -9.86 72.26 -12.92
CA GLY A 186 -9.97 72.60 -14.34
C GLY A 186 -11.41 72.77 -14.84
N LEU A 187 -12.35 71.96 -14.34
CA LEU A 187 -13.78 72.11 -14.60
C LEU A 187 -14.35 73.39 -13.99
N THR A 188 -13.97 73.73 -12.75
CA THR A 188 -14.40 74.99 -12.10
C THR A 188 -13.82 76.24 -12.76
N GLU A 189 -12.60 76.17 -13.30
CA GLU A 189 -11.95 77.26 -14.02
C GLU A 189 -12.58 77.46 -15.41
N SER A 190 -12.87 76.36 -16.12
CA SER A 190 -13.64 76.35 -17.37
C SER A 190 -15.07 76.88 -17.19
N ALA A 191 -15.70 76.61 -16.05
CA ALA A 191 -17.01 77.16 -15.69
C ALA A 191 -16.97 78.67 -15.40
N ARG A 192 -15.80 79.22 -15.03
CA ARG A 192 -15.60 80.64 -14.72
C ARG A 192 -15.30 81.48 -15.96
N GLU A 193 -14.62 80.91 -16.96
CA GLU A 193 -14.36 81.56 -18.26
C GLU A 193 -15.57 81.53 -19.21
N SER A 194 -16.44 80.52 -19.13
CA SER A 194 -17.64 80.44 -19.97
C SER A 194 -18.83 81.21 -19.41
N LYS A 195 -18.77 82.55 -19.43
CA LYS A 195 -19.95 83.39 -19.15
C LYS A 195 -20.85 83.60 -20.38
N LYS A 196 -20.70 82.78 -21.43
CA LYS A 196 -21.40 82.98 -22.71
C LYS A 196 -21.60 81.68 -23.49
N THR A 197 -22.35 80.70 -22.95
CA THR A 197 -23.14 79.68 -23.70
C THR A 197 -23.72 78.62 -22.72
N SER A 198 -24.90 78.88 -22.15
CA SER A 198 -25.50 78.01 -21.12
C SER A 198 -26.08 76.69 -21.64
N GLY A 199 -26.42 76.59 -22.93
CA GLY A 199 -27.09 75.41 -23.48
C GLY A 199 -26.18 74.21 -23.74
N VAL A 200 -24.97 74.45 -24.27
CA VAL A 200 -24.05 73.37 -24.69
C VAL A 200 -23.37 72.70 -23.49
N MET A 201 -23.11 73.47 -22.43
CA MET A 201 -22.45 72.96 -21.22
C MET A 201 -23.36 72.02 -20.41
N MET A 202 -24.65 72.33 -20.32
CA MET A 202 -25.65 71.45 -19.69
C MET A 202 -25.71 70.09 -20.40
N ILE A 203 -25.73 70.08 -21.72
CA ILE A 203 -25.77 68.84 -22.52
C ILE A 203 -24.50 68.01 -22.28
N ALA A 204 -23.32 68.64 -22.26
CA ALA A 204 -22.06 67.93 -21.99
C ALA A 204 -22.02 67.31 -20.59
N ILE A 205 -22.51 68.01 -19.56
CA ILE A 205 -22.58 67.51 -18.18
C ILE A 205 -23.53 66.31 -18.08
N PHE A 206 -24.70 66.37 -18.73
CA PHE A 206 -25.64 65.24 -18.72
C PHE A 206 -25.09 64.01 -19.47
N VAL A 207 -24.34 64.21 -20.56
CA VAL A 207 -23.73 63.09 -21.31
C VAL A 207 -22.64 62.42 -20.49
N ILE A 208 -21.80 63.18 -19.80
CA ILE A 208 -20.72 62.65 -18.94
C ILE A 208 -21.32 61.92 -17.72
N ALA A 209 -22.33 62.51 -17.07
CA ALA A 209 -23.04 61.87 -15.97
C ALA A 209 -23.73 60.56 -16.41
N GLY A 210 -24.31 60.53 -17.61
CA GLY A 210 -24.89 59.33 -18.20
C GLY A 210 -23.86 58.21 -18.43
N LEU A 211 -22.69 58.55 -18.96
CA LEU A 211 -21.60 57.58 -19.17
C LEU A 211 -21.08 56.97 -17.87
N ILE A 212 -20.93 57.76 -16.82
CA ILE A 212 -20.48 57.29 -15.50
C ILE A 212 -21.50 56.30 -14.90
N ILE A 213 -22.79 56.60 -15.00
CA ILE A 213 -23.86 55.72 -14.49
C ILE A 213 -23.86 54.37 -15.23
N ILE A 214 -23.65 54.37 -16.55
CA ILE A 214 -23.60 53.15 -17.36
C ILE A 214 -22.42 52.26 -16.94
N ILE A 215 -21.24 52.84 -16.72
CA ILE A 215 -20.04 52.09 -16.30
C ILE A 215 -20.26 51.44 -14.92
N VAL A 216 -20.84 52.18 -13.96
CA VAL A 216 -21.14 51.65 -12.63
C VAL A 216 -22.15 50.49 -12.69
N LEU A 217 -23.18 50.61 -13.53
CA LEU A 217 -24.16 49.54 -13.74
C LEU A 217 -23.53 48.26 -14.31
N ILE A 218 -22.61 48.39 -15.26
CA ILE A 218 -21.92 47.23 -15.85
C ILE A 218 -21.08 46.49 -14.79
N VAL A 219 -20.34 47.22 -13.96
CA VAL A 219 -19.53 46.64 -12.88
C VAL A 219 -20.40 45.89 -11.86
N VAL A 220 -21.55 46.47 -11.47
CA VAL A 220 -22.48 45.84 -10.52
C VAL A 220 -23.10 44.56 -11.10
N VAL A 221 -23.47 44.53 -12.38
CA VAL A 221 -24.04 43.35 -13.03
C VAL A 221 -23.05 42.20 -13.10
N ILE A 222 -21.78 42.49 -13.45
CA ILE A 222 -20.71 41.48 -13.52
C ILE A 222 -20.46 40.88 -12.11
N ALA A 223 -20.38 41.73 -11.09
CA ALA A 223 -20.22 41.27 -9.71
C ALA A 223 -21.41 40.40 -9.25
N HIS A 224 -22.64 40.82 -9.56
CA HIS A 224 -23.85 40.10 -9.13
C HIS A 224 -24.02 38.74 -9.83
N ALA A 225 -23.61 38.63 -11.11
CA ALA A 225 -23.63 37.37 -11.84
C ALA A 225 -22.65 36.34 -11.26
N GLY A 226 -21.44 36.77 -10.85
CA GLY A 226 -20.46 35.91 -10.20
C GLY A 226 -20.95 35.34 -8.86
N PHE A 227 -21.53 36.18 -8.01
CA PHE A 227 -22.05 35.76 -6.70
C PHE A 227 -23.27 34.83 -6.78
N LYS A 228 -24.14 35.00 -7.78
CA LYS A 228 -25.32 34.15 -7.95
C LYS A 228 -24.95 32.73 -8.38
N HIS A 229 -23.96 32.58 -9.26
CA HIS A 229 -23.51 31.26 -9.72
C HIS A 229 -22.89 30.44 -8.58
N GLN A 230 -22.12 31.09 -7.70
CA GLN A 230 -21.46 30.44 -6.57
C GLN A 230 -22.44 29.98 -5.48
N ARG A 231 -23.52 30.74 -5.23
CA ARG A 231 -24.55 30.37 -4.23
C ARG A 231 -25.42 29.19 -4.65
N ILE A 232 -25.73 29.05 -5.94
CA ILE A 232 -26.59 27.96 -6.44
C ILE A 232 -25.87 26.61 -6.33
N GLN A 233 -24.58 26.55 -6.63
CA GLN A 233 -23.79 25.32 -6.46
C GLN A 233 -23.73 24.89 -4.99
N GLN A 234 -23.47 25.81 -4.06
CA GLN A 234 -23.39 25.50 -2.63
C GLN A 234 -24.71 24.95 -2.06
N GLN A 235 -25.86 25.45 -2.52
CA GLN A 235 -27.17 24.96 -2.06
C GLN A 235 -27.47 23.54 -2.54
N GLN A 236 -27.11 23.20 -3.78
CA GLN A 236 -27.30 21.86 -4.34
C GLN A 236 -26.47 20.80 -3.59
N TYR A 237 -25.26 21.14 -3.13
CA TYR A 237 -24.42 20.25 -2.33
C TYR A 237 -25.01 20.00 -0.92
N VAL A 238 -25.49 21.05 -0.25
CA VAL A 238 -26.06 20.91 1.12
C VAL A 238 -27.35 20.08 1.12
N GLU A 239 -28.16 20.18 0.06
CA GLU A 239 -29.41 19.44 -0.07
C GLU A 239 -29.17 17.95 -0.38
N ALA A 240 -28.20 17.65 -1.24
CA ALA A 240 -27.75 16.27 -1.51
C ALA A 240 -27.22 15.58 -0.23
N PHE A 241 -26.46 16.31 0.60
CA PHE A 241 -25.96 15.79 1.88
C PHE A 241 -27.06 15.53 2.91
N LYS A 242 -28.11 16.38 2.97
CA LYS A 242 -29.25 16.16 3.88
C LYS A 242 -30.07 14.93 3.52
N LEU A 243 -30.23 14.64 2.22
CA LEU A 243 -30.94 13.47 1.74
C LEU A 243 -30.21 12.15 2.07
N LEU A 244 -28.88 12.16 2.05
CA LEU A 244 -28.07 11.01 2.46
C LEU A 244 -28.12 10.76 3.98
N ALA A 245 -28.08 11.84 4.79
CA ALA A 245 -28.12 11.74 6.24
C ALA A 245 -29.49 11.28 6.80
N GLN A 246 -30.60 11.63 6.13
CA GLN A 246 -31.94 11.22 6.59
C GLN A 246 -32.23 9.73 6.37
N ASN A 247 -31.55 9.06 5.44
CA ASN A 247 -31.81 7.66 5.10
C ASN A 247 -31.04 6.65 5.98
N GLN A 248 -30.06 7.10 6.78
CA GLN A 248 -29.23 6.22 7.65
C GLN A 248 -29.86 5.90 9.02
N ASN A 249 -30.89 6.65 9.46
CA ASN A 249 -31.38 6.56 10.84
C ASN A 249 -32.41 5.43 11.12
N GLN A 250 -32.85 4.66 10.12
CA GLN A 250 -33.92 3.67 10.33
C GLN A 250 -33.51 2.19 10.25
N THR A 251 -32.36 1.83 9.69
CA THR A 251 -32.08 0.42 9.33
C THR A 251 -30.92 -0.26 10.05
N ASN A 252 -29.99 0.45 10.71
CA ASN A 252 -28.76 -0.18 11.21
C ASN A 252 -28.74 -0.53 12.72
N ARG A 253 -29.89 -0.75 13.37
CA ARG A 253 -29.94 -1.10 14.81
C ARG A 253 -29.90 -2.59 15.14
N LEU A 254 -29.75 -3.50 14.17
CA LEU A 254 -30.04 -4.92 14.43
C LEU A 254 -28.94 -5.94 14.14
N MET A 255 -27.77 -5.57 13.65
CA MET A 255 -26.73 -6.56 13.31
C MET A 255 -25.33 -6.04 13.62
N LEU A 256 -24.94 -6.01 14.90
CA LEU A 256 -23.57 -5.68 15.28
C LEU A 256 -23.05 -6.62 16.37
N GLY A 257 -22.01 -7.36 15.99
CA GLY A 257 -21.25 -8.26 16.83
C GLY A 257 -19.79 -8.35 16.39
N GLY A 258 -19.16 -7.21 16.07
CA GLY A 258 -17.87 -6.98 16.70
C GLY A 258 -16.61 -6.56 15.95
N VAL A 259 -16.14 -5.32 16.17
CA VAL A 259 -14.74 -4.88 15.91
C VAL A 259 -14.32 -3.81 16.94
N THR A 260 -13.31 -4.09 17.78
CA THR A 260 -12.36 -3.07 18.30
C THR A 260 -11.10 -3.75 18.84
N ASP A 261 -9.99 -3.55 18.13
CA ASP A 261 -8.68 -3.20 18.69
C ASP A 261 -7.78 -2.79 17.50
N LEU A 262 -8.01 -1.58 16.97
CA LEU A 262 -7.03 -0.91 16.12
C LEU A 262 -6.43 0.23 16.96
N TYR A 263 -5.13 0.11 17.22
CA TYR A 263 -4.25 1.09 17.87
C TYR A 263 -4.26 1.13 19.41
N GLY A 264 -3.71 0.08 20.01
CA GLY A 264 -3.17 0.06 21.37
C GLY A 264 -1.94 -0.85 21.44
N THR A 265 -0.81 -0.32 21.85
CA THR A 265 0.52 -0.94 21.89
C THR A 265 0.57 -2.27 22.65
N THR A 266 1.29 -3.25 22.10
CA THR A 266 1.84 -4.47 22.76
C THR A 266 0.86 -5.36 23.54
N GLY A 267 0.52 -6.51 22.97
CA GLY A 267 -0.13 -7.59 23.71
C GLY A 267 -0.59 -8.73 22.83
N LEU A 268 0.25 -9.77 22.75
CA LEU A 268 -0.09 -11.17 22.49
C LEU A 268 -1.62 -11.45 22.52
N LYS A 269 -2.26 -11.75 21.39
CA LYS A 269 -3.61 -12.36 21.42
C LYS A 269 -3.53 -13.86 21.12
N SER A 270 -3.69 -14.59 22.22
CA SER A 270 -3.93 -16.02 22.33
C SER A 270 -5.12 -16.47 21.50
N ALA A 271 -4.99 -17.65 20.91
CA ALA A 271 -6.11 -18.39 20.32
C ALA A 271 -7.27 -18.56 21.31
N GLY A 272 -8.49 -18.30 20.83
CA GLY A 272 -9.76 -18.65 21.50
C GLY A 272 -10.16 -17.78 22.69
N SER A 273 -10.92 -16.70 22.46
CA SER A 273 -11.94 -16.27 23.42
C SER A 273 -13.07 -15.51 22.73
N SER A 274 -14.26 -16.08 22.83
CA SER A 274 -15.52 -15.50 22.42
C SER A 274 -16.04 -14.53 23.51
N ARG A 275 -16.81 -13.53 23.06
CA ARG A 275 -17.81 -12.70 23.77
C ARG A 275 -17.41 -11.26 24.10
N TRP A 276 -18.26 -10.41 23.52
CA TRP A 276 -18.37 -8.96 23.57
C TRP A 276 -18.96 -8.46 24.90
N GLY A 277 -18.53 -7.27 25.30
CA GLY A 277 -19.31 -6.42 26.19
C GLY A 277 -18.47 -5.35 26.90
N VAL A 278 -18.37 -4.14 26.33
CA VAL A 278 -18.37 -2.87 27.07
C VAL A 278 -18.96 -1.78 26.16
N ASP A 279 -19.92 -1.02 26.69
CA ASP A 279 -20.53 0.17 26.05
C ASP A 279 -19.47 1.12 25.46
N ALA A 280 -19.49 1.34 24.15
CA ALA A 280 -18.59 2.28 23.49
C ALA A 280 -18.97 3.71 23.89
N LEU A 281 -18.05 4.38 24.59
CA LEU A 281 -18.13 5.82 24.87
C LEU A 281 -18.42 6.61 23.56
N PRO A 282 -19.17 7.72 23.64
CA PRO A 282 -19.43 8.56 22.47
C PRO A 282 -18.09 9.00 21.83
N GLU A 283 -18.06 9.07 20.50
CA GLU A 283 -16.88 9.52 19.77
C GLU A 283 -16.46 10.91 20.29
N PRO A 284 -15.16 11.13 20.58
CA PRO A 284 -14.69 12.45 20.91
C PRO A 284 -14.98 13.40 19.73
N GLU A 285 -15.53 14.58 20.03
CA GLU A 285 -15.82 15.56 18.99
C GLU A 285 -14.52 15.99 18.29
N GLU A 286 -14.51 15.87 16.96
CA GLU A 286 -13.39 16.34 16.13
C GLU A 286 -13.16 17.83 16.33
N THR A 287 -11.89 18.22 16.51
CA THR A 287 -11.55 19.64 16.61
C THR A 287 -11.75 20.34 15.27
N PRO A 288 -11.98 21.67 15.25
CA PRO A 288 -12.06 22.42 14.00
C PRO A 288 -10.84 22.23 13.09
N GLU A 289 -9.65 22.11 13.67
CA GLU A 289 -8.38 21.89 12.96
C GLU A 289 -8.37 20.53 12.27
N GLU A 290 -8.84 19.48 12.93
CA GLU A 290 -8.92 18.14 12.35
C GLU A 290 -9.92 18.07 11.19
N LYS A 291 -11.03 18.81 11.29
CA LYS A 291 -12.01 18.93 10.21
C LYS A 291 -11.43 19.63 8.99
N VAL A 292 -10.62 20.67 9.20
CA VAL A 292 -9.94 21.37 8.10
C VAL A 292 -8.89 20.44 7.46
N GLU A 293 -8.06 19.77 8.25
CA GLU A 293 -7.06 18.83 7.72
C GLU A 293 -7.71 17.70 6.90
N MET A 294 -8.81 17.13 7.38
CA MET A 294 -9.52 16.07 6.65
C MET A 294 -10.10 16.58 5.31
N ARG A 295 -10.63 17.81 5.29
CA ARG A 295 -11.13 18.43 4.06
C ARG A 295 -10.02 18.73 3.06
N ASP A 296 -8.88 19.22 3.54
CA ASP A 296 -7.71 19.48 2.70
C ASP A 296 -7.12 18.18 2.15
N LEU A 297 -7.07 17.12 2.97
CA LEU A 297 -6.66 15.78 2.55
C LEU A 297 -7.59 15.25 1.45
N ALA A 298 -8.91 15.28 1.68
CA ALA A 298 -9.90 14.81 0.71
C ALA A 298 -9.80 15.57 -0.62
N ALA A 299 -9.59 16.89 -0.59
CA ALA A 299 -9.43 17.71 -1.79
C ALA A 299 -8.16 17.34 -2.59
N LYS A 300 -7.04 17.07 -1.91
CA LYS A 300 -5.81 16.60 -2.56
C LYS A 300 -5.97 15.20 -3.15
N CYS A 301 -6.64 14.30 -2.42
CA CYS A 301 -6.95 12.95 -2.90
C CYS A 301 -7.85 12.98 -4.14
N GLU A 302 -8.86 13.85 -4.17
CA GLU A 302 -9.74 14.03 -5.32
C GLU A 302 -8.98 14.55 -6.55
N ASP A 303 -8.11 15.55 -6.38
CA ASP A 303 -7.26 16.08 -7.46
C ASP A 303 -6.29 15.00 -7.99
N LEU A 304 -5.66 14.22 -7.11
CA LEU A 304 -4.75 13.15 -7.50
C LEU A 304 -5.50 11.98 -8.17
N GLY A 305 -6.63 11.55 -7.60
CA GLY A 305 -7.51 10.53 -8.17
C GLY A 305 -7.96 10.88 -9.59
N ALA A 306 -8.31 12.14 -9.84
CA ALA A 306 -8.65 12.61 -11.19
C ALA A 306 -7.47 12.50 -12.17
N LYS A 307 -6.24 12.77 -11.72
CA LYS A 307 -5.02 12.58 -12.55
C LYS A 307 -4.74 11.12 -12.85
N ILE A 308 -4.92 10.23 -11.86
CA ILE A 308 -4.77 8.77 -12.02
C ILE A 308 -5.79 8.26 -13.05
N ASP A 309 -7.06 8.63 -12.91
CA ASP A 309 -8.14 8.27 -13.82
C ASP A 309 -7.87 8.76 -15.24
N GLN A 310 -7.31 9.97 -15.39
CA GLN A 310 -6.90 10.52 -16.68
C GLN A 310 -5.74 9.73 -17.29
N ALA A 311 -4.70 9.43 -16.53
CA ALA A 311 -3.52 8.70 -17.00
C ALA A 311 -3.86 7.27 -17.42
N THR A 312 -4.75 6.61 -16.68
CA THR A 312 -5.18 5.21 -16.93
C THR A 312 -6.39 5.10 -17.86
N ASN A 313 -6.94 6.22 -18.30
CA ASN A 313 -8.18 6.31 -19.09
C ASN A 313 -9.36 5.55 -18.41
N ARG A 314 -9.43 5.60 -17.07
CA ARG A 314 -10.47 4.97 -16.24
C ARG A 314 -11.39 6.05 -15.66
N LYS A 315 -12.38 6.48 -16.43
CA LYS A 315 -13.27 7.60 -16.04
C LYS A 315 -13.98 7.34 -14.71
N ASN A 316 -13.76 8.22 -13.73
CA ASN A 316 -14.35 8.20 -12.40
C ASN A 316 -14.06 6.92 -11.59
N ASN A 317 -13.05 6.14 -11.96
CA ASN A 317 -12.76 4.89 -11.27
C ASN A 317 -12.36 5.13 -9.81
N SER A 318 -11.40 6.03 -9.59
CA SER A 318 -10.92 6.41 -8.25
C SER A 318 -12.09 6.84 -7.35
N LYS A 319 -13.02 7.62 -7.90
CA LYS A 319 -14.23 8.05 -7.19
C LYS A 319 -15.21 6.90 -6.91
N ASN A 320 -15.49 6.06 -7.91
CA ASN A 320 -16.44 4.97 -7.75
C ASN A 320 -15.95 3.92 -6.74
N VAL A 321 -14.66 3.58 -6.80
CA VAL A 321 -14.02 2.65 -5.85
C VAL A 321 -14.07 3.24 -4.44
N SER A 322 -13.66 4.50 -4.26
CA SER A 322 -13.64 5.13 -2.94
C SER A 322 -15.03 5.28 -2.31
N GLU A 323 -16.05 5.66 -3.08
CA GLU A 323 -17.44 5.70 -2.60
C GLU A 323 -17.93 4.32 -2.15
N LEU A 324 -17.54 3.26 -2.86
CA LEU A 324 -17.92 1.90 -2.51
C LEU A 324 -17.18 1.42 -1.25
N VAL A 325 -15.87 1.67 -1.16
CA VAL A 325 -15.05 1.39 0.02
C VAL A 325 -15.61 2.08 1.26
N TYR A 326 -16.03 3.34 1.15
CA TYR A 326 -16.68 4.07 2.24
C TYR A 326 -17.96 3.36 2.72
N LYS A 327 -18.84 2.96 1.78
CA LYS A 327 -20.10 2.28 2.13
C LYS A 327 -19.83 0.91 2.77
N LEU A 328 -18.86 0.16 2.25
CA LEU A 328 -18.42 -1.11 2.81
C LEU A 328 -17.88 -0.95 4.23
N ALA A 329 -17.00 0.03 4.44
CA ALA A 329 -16.45 0.35 5.76
C ALA A 329 -17.57 0.65 6.77
N MET A 330 -18.53 1.51 6.40
CA MET A 330 -19.68 1.82 7.25
C MET A 330 -20.56 0.60 7.52
N ALA A 331 -20.80 -0.26 6.52
CA ALA A 331 -21.58 -1.49 6.68
C ALA A 331 -20.89 -2.51 7.60
N LEU A 332 -19.56 -2.55 7.60
CA LEU A 332 -18.73 -3.36 8.49
C LEU A 332 -18.55 -2.76 9.89
N GLY A 333 -19.17 -1.62 10.17
CA GLY A 333 -19.21 -1.00 11.50
C GLY A 333 -18.03 -0.07 11.81
N LEU A 334 -17.24 0.34 10.81
CA LEU A 334 -16.24 1.38 11.01
C LEU A 334 -16.91 2.71 11.38
N ARG A 335 -16.19 3.49 12.18
CA ARG A 335 -16.63 4.83 12.55
C ARG A 335 -16.58 5.78 11.36
N GLN A 336 -17.42 6.80 11.39
CA GLN A 336 -17.54 7.79 10.31
C GLN A 336 -16.18 8.38 9.89
N ARG A 337 -15.32 8.68 10.87
CA ARG A 337 -13.98 9.23 10.64
C ARG A 337 -13.03 8.22 9.99
N GLU A 338 -13.06 6.97 10.43
CA GLU A 338 -12.22 5.89 9.87
C GLU A 338 -12.65 5.56 8.44
N ALA A 339 -13.95 5.46 8.20
CA ALA A 339 -14.51 5.28 6.86
C ALA A 339 -14.13 6.44 5.92
N MET A 340 -14.06 7.68 6.41
CA MET A 340 -13.60 8.83 5.63
C MET A 340 -12.10 8.77 5.29
N ILE A 341 -11.27 8.27 6.21
CA ILE A 341 -9.85 8.04 5.91
C ILE A 341 -9.71 6.95 4.83
N PHE A 342 -10.49 5.88 4.94
CA PHE A 342 -10.51 4.80 3.95
C PHE A 342 -10.99 5.29 2.58
N PHE A 343 -12.00 6.17 2.55
CA PHE A 343 -12.43 6.88 1.34
C PHE A 343 -11.26 7.67 0.70
N CYS A 344 -10.54 8.45 1.49
CA CYS A 344 -9.43 9.25 0.97
C CYS A 344 -8.27 8.36 0.46
N ALA A 345 -7.93 7.31 1.19
CA ALA A 345 -6.87 6.37 0.81
C ALA A 345 -7.22 5.60 -0.47
N SER A 346 -8.43 5.07 -0.56
CA SER A 346 -8.92 4.36 -1.76
C SER A 346 -9.14 5.26 -2.98
N MET A 347 -9.16 6.60 -2.83
CA MET A 347 -9.17 7.53 -3.97
C MET A 347 -7.82 7.55 -4.70
N VAL A 348 -6.73 7.21 -4.01
CA VAL A 348 -5.35 7.34 -4.51
C VAL A 348 -4.58 6.02 -4.47
N TYR A 349 -5.29 4.89 -4.34
CA TYR A 349 -4.68 3.56 -4.24
C TYR A 349 -3.75 3.24 -5.42
N ASP A 350 -4.07 3.78 -6.59
CA ASP A 350 -3.36 3.55 -7.84
C ASP A 350 -2.40 4.70 -8.21
N ALA A 351 -1.93 5.46 -7.22
CA ALA A 351 -1.11 6.66 -7.45
C ALA A 351 0.17 6.37 -8.24
N GLY A 352 0.79 5.20 -8.08
CA GLY A 352 2.01 4.87 -8.80
C GLY A 352 1.84 4.65 -10.30
N PHE A 353 0.61 4.54 -10.83
CA PHE A 353 0.40 4.58 -12.29
C PHE A 353 0.85 5.90 -12.91
N LEU A 354 0.97 6.99 -12.12
CA LEU A 354 1.51 8.26 -12.60
C LEU A 354 3.01 8.17 -12.96
N GLY A 355 3.73 7.17 -12.44
CA GLY A 355 5.13 6.89 -12.78
C GLY A 355 5.29 5.93 -13.97
N VAL A 356 4.20 5.29 -14.42
CA VAL A 356 4.22 4.34 -15.53
C VAL A 356 4.18 5.08 -16.88
N LYS A 357 4.92 4.56 -17.86
CA LYS A 357 4.96 5.10 -19.23
C LYS A 357 3.55 5.12 -19.86
N PRO A 358 3.11 6.24 -20.46
CA PRO A 358 1.79 6.35 -21.08
C PRO A 358 1.50 5.29 -22.15
N GLU A 359 2.52 4.86 -22.90
CA GLU A 359 2.41 3.82 -23.92
C GLU A 359 2.00 2.48 -23.32
N LEU A 360 2.52 2.15 -22.13
CA LEU A 360 2.22 0.92 -21.41
C LEU A 360 0.79 0.94 -20.85
N LEU A 361 0.36 2.07 -20.29
CA LEU A 361 -1.02 2.26 -19.79
C LEU A 361 -2.07 2.22 -20.90
N SER A 362 -1.69 2.57 -22.13
CA SER A 362 -2.57 2.67 -23.29
C SER A 362 -2.55 1.43 -24.18
N ALA A 363 -1.75 0.40 -23.84
CA ALA A 363 -1.60 -0.80 -24.64
C ALA A 363 -2.90 -1.63 -24.67
N GLU A 364 -3.33 -2.06 -25.86
CA GLU A 364 -4.49 -2.94 -26.03
C GLU A 364 -4.19 -4.39 -25.61
N THR A 365 -2.94 -4.81 -25.81
CA THR A 365 -2.43 -6.13 -25.41
C THR A 365 -1.07 -5.95 -24.77
N LEU A 366 -0.89 -6.56 -23.60
CA LEU A 366 0.37 -6.51 -22.85
C LEU A 366 1.13 -7.83 -23.04
N THR A 367 2.45 -7.76 -23.21
CA THR A 367 3.33 -8.92 -23.05
C THR A 367 3.45 -9.32 -21.58
N ASP A 368 4.10 -10.45 -21.28
CA ASP A 368 4.34 -10.86 -19.90
C ASP A 368 5.30 -9.89 -19.19
N GLU A 369 6.30 -9.37 -19.91
CA GLU A 369 7.24 -8.37 -19.40
C GLU A 369 6.54 -7.04 -19.12
N GLU A 370 5.65 -6.60 -20.02
CA GLU A 370 4.84 -5.40 -19.85
C GLU A 370 3.85 -5.52 -18.68
N ARG A 371 3.27 -6.72 -18.47
CA ARG A 371 2.47 -7.01 -17.28
C ARG A 371 3.30 -6.92 -15.99
N GLU A 372 4.52 -7.43 -16.00
CA GLU A 372 5.41 -7.34 -14.84
C GLU A 372 5.83 -5.89 -14.57
N GLU A 373 6.14 -5.11 -15.60
CA GLU A 373 6.44 -3.67 -15.48
C GLU A 373 5.26 -2.89 -14.89
N LEU A 374 4.01 -3.25 -15.25
CA LEU A 374 2.82 -2.63 -14.67
C LEU A 374 2.67 -2.92 -13.17
N LYS A 375 3.11 -4.06 -12.65
CA LYS A 375 3.01 -4.36 -11.21
C LYS A 375 3.85 -3.39 -10.36
N HIS A 376 4.91 -2.82 -10.92
CA HIS A 376 5.73 -1.82 -10.24
C HIS A 376 5.01 -0.50 -9.94
N HIS A 377 3.76 -0.30 -10.39
CA HIS A 377 2.94 0.82 -9.89
C HIS A 377 2.76 0.78 -8.37
N ILE A 378 2.81 -0.41 -7.75
CA ILE A 378 2.81 -0.54 -6.29
C ILE A 378 4.06 0.11 -5.70
N ASP A 379 5.25 -0.23 -6.23
CA ASP A 379 6.53 0.26 -5.71
C ASP A 379 6.69 1.79 -5.87
N MET A 380 6.03 2.37 -6.88
CA MET A 380 6.10 3.80 -7.18
C MET A 380 5.08 4.65 -6.41
N ALA A 381 4.09 4.04 -5.75
CA ALA A 381 2.97 4.80 -5.18
C ALA A 381 3.41 5.77 -4.08
N ASP A 382 4.36 5.38 -3.23
CA ASP A 382 4.85 6.18 -2.10
C ASP A 382 5.38 7.56 -2.52
N GLU A 383 5.99 7.66 -3.72
CA GLU A 383 6.51 8.93 -4.26
C GLU A 383 5.39 9.96 -4.49
N TYR A 384 4.18 9.50 -4.80
CA TYR A 384 3.02 10.34 -5.07
C TYR A 384 2.17 10.63 -3.82
N LEU A 385 2.42 9.92 -2.71
CA LEU A 385 1.62 10.02 -1.48
C LEU A 385 2.24 10.92 -0.40
N GLN A 386 3.37 11.59 -0.68
CA GLN A 386 4.10 12.41 0.32
C GLN A 386 3.28 13.53 0.96
N PHE A 387 2.18 13.96 0.34
CA PHE A 387 1.27 14.96 0.88
C PHE A 387 0.40 14.45 2.06
N VAL A 388 0.35 13.13 2.27
CA VAL A 388 -0.47 12.48 3.28
C VAL A 388 0.09 12.77 4.68
N PRO A 389 -0.73 13.24 5.64
CA PRO A 389 -0.29 13.42 7.01
C PRO A 389 0.25 12.12 7.62
N LYS A 390 1.36 12.19 8.36
CA LYS A 390 2.03 11.03 8.96
C LYS A 390 1.10 10.12 9.77
N ARG A 391 0.07 10.68 10.41
CA ARG A 391 -0.92 9.94 11.19
C ARG A 391 -1.84 9.04 10.37
N TYR A 392 -1.94 9.27 9.06
CA TYR A 392 -2.73 8.47 8.13
C TYR A 392 -1.87 7.65 7.17
N TRP A 393 -0.54 7.89 7.14
CA TRP A 393 0.39 7.29 6.19
C TRP A 393 0.20 5.78 6.03
N GLN A 394 0.18 5.03 7.13
CA GLN A 394 0.05 3.56 7.08
C GLN A 394 -1.20 3.10 6.31
N VAL A 395 -2.33 3.80 6.46
CA VAL A 395 -3.57 3.42 5.77
C VAL A 395 -3.48 3.69 4.27
N PHE A 396 -2.80 4.76 3.88
CA PHE A 396 -2.58 5.10 2.47
C PHE A 396 -1.55 4.19 1.82
N GLU A 397 -0.47 3.89 2.52
CA GLU A 397 0.54 2.92 2.10
C GLU A 397 -0.07 1.52 1.96
N ASP A 398 -0.87 1.07 2.93
CA ASP A 398 -1.57 -0.22 2.85
C ASP A 398 -2.58 -0.25 1.69
N ALA A 399 -3.30 0.86 1.45
CA ALA A 399 -4.20 0.98 0.32
C ALA A 399 -3.47 0.88 -1.02
N ALA A 400 -2.34 1.56 -1.16
CA ALA A 400 -1.62 1.59 -2.42
C ALA A 400 -0.79 0.33 -2.66
N ASN A 401 -0.14 -0.20 -1.63
CA ASN A 401 0.88 -1.22 -1.83
C ASN A 401 0.36 -2.65 -1.68
N LYS A 402 -0.84 -2.84 -1.10
CA LYS A 402 -1.37 -4.17 -0.77
C LYS A 402 -2.73 -4.47 -1.39
N HIS A 403 -3.31 -3.57 -2.18
CA HIS A 403 -4.63 -3.80 -2.77
C HIS A 403 -4.69 -4.89 -3.84
N HIS A 404 -3.53 -5.42 -4.28
CA HIS A 404 -3.43 -6.60 -5.15
C HIS A 404 -3.16 -7.91 -4.41
N GLU A 405 -3.12 -7.89 -3.07
CA GLU A 405 -3.07 -9.12 -2.27
C GLU A 405 -4.39 -9.91 -2.38
N ASN A 406 -4.27 -11.23 -2.39
CA ASN A 406 -5.40 -12.16 -2.46
C ASN A 406 -5.46 -12.97 -1.17
N MET A 407 -6.67 -13.29 -0.69
CA MET A 407 -6.86 -13.99 0.60
C MET A 407 -6.12 -15.34 0.70
N ASP A 408 -5.88 -16.02 -0.41
CA ASP A 408 -5.13 -17.28 -0.52
C ASP A 408 -3.61 -17.14 -0.67
N GLY A 409 -3.08 -15.90 -0.72
CA GLY A 409 -1.65 -15.62 -0.86
C GLY A 409 -1.13 -15.69 -2.29
N SER A 410 -1.98 -15.87 -3.29
CA SER A 410 -1.60 -15.80 -4.71
C SER A 410 -1.40 -14.38 -5.22
N GLY A 411 -1.71 -13.37 -4.41
CA GLY A 411 -1.56 -11.96 -4.72
C GLY A 411 -0.12 -11.47 -4.64
N TYR A 412 0.05 -10.16 -4.80
CA TYR A 412 1.35 -9.49 -4.78
C TYR A 412 1.22 -8.13 -4.06
N PRO A 413 2.32 -7.55 -3.54
CA PRO A 413 3.73 -7.96 -3.69
C PRO A 413 4.24 -8.97 -2.64
N ASP A 414 3.63 -9.05 -1.48
CA ASP A 414 4.15 -9.77 -0.30
C ASP A 414 3.59 -11.20 -0.19
N GLY A 415 2.49 -11.51 -0.88
CA GLY A 415 1.83 -12.82 -0.83
C GLY A 415 1.15 -13.05 0.53
N LEU A 416 0.56 -11.99 1.08
CA LEU A 416 -0.14 -12.02 2.36
C LEU A 416 -1.40 -12.89 2.28
N THR A 417 -1.78 -13.51 3.39
CA THR A 417 -2.93 -14.42 3.46
C THR A 417 -3.91 -13.98 4.54
N GLY A 418 -5.21 -14.15 4.28
CA GLY A 418 -6.27 -13.90 5.24
C GLY A 418 -6.17 -12.54 5.95
N ASP A 419 -6.22 -12.57 7.29
CA ASP A 419 -6.18 -11.36 8.13
C ASP A 419 -4.82 -10.65 8.17
N ALA A 420 -3.76 -11.22 7.59
CA ALA A 420 -2.51 -10.50 7.41
C ALA A 420 -2.65 -9.36 6.38
N ILE A 421 -3.64 -9.44 5.48
CA ILE A 421 -3.95 -8.37 4.52
C ILE A 421 -4.68 -7.24 5.26
N PRO A 422 -4.18 -5.99 5.20
CA PRO A 422 -4.84 -4.85 5.83
C PRO A 422 -6.28 -4.71 5.37
N GLN A 423 -7.16 -4.32 6.29
CA GLN A 423 -8.59 -4.21 6.02
C GLN A 423 -8.90 -3.30 4.82
N ILE A 424 -8.23 -2.14 4.72
CA ILE A 424 -8.39 -1.22 3.58
C ILE A 424 -8.07 -1.88 2.24
N ALA A 425 -7.01 -2.69 2.17
CA ALA A 425 -6.62 -3.42 0.97
C ALA A 425 -7.68 -4.47 0.58
N ARG A 426 -8.22 -5.21 1.56
CA ARG A 426 -9.32 -6.17 1.32
C ARG A 426 -10.59 -5.48 0.80
N LEU A 427 -10.91 -4.30 1.33
CA LEU A 427 -12.04 -3.49 0.85
C LEU A 427 -11.83 -3.00 -0.59
N ILE A 428 -10.64 -2.45 -0.89
CA ILE A 428 -10.30 -1.98 -2.23
C ILE A 428 -10.33 -3.14 -3.23
N ARG A 429 -9.75 -4.29 -2.88
CA ARG A 429 -9.71 -5.48 -3.75
C ARG A 429 -11.10 -5.89 -4.22
N VAL A 430 -12.07 -5.96 -3.31
CA VAL A 430 -13.46 -6.30 -3.63
C VAL A 430 -14.13 -5.17 -4.41
N ALA A 431 -13.96 -3.92 -3.98
CA ALA A 431 -14.59 -2.77 -4.62
C ALA A 431 -14.11 -2.57 -6.07
N GLU A 432 -12.81 -2.66 -6.32
CA GLU A 432 -12.20 -2.55 -7.64
C GLU A 432 -12.69 -3.67 -8.57
N SER A 433 -12.62 -4.93 -8.13
CA SER A 433 -13.12 -6.05 -8.93
C SER A 433 -14.60 -5.90 -9.27
N TYR A 434 -15.43 -5.49 -8.30
CA TYR A 434 -16.85 -5.23 -8.54
C TYR A 434 -17.07 -4.12 -9.58
N ILE A 435 -16.38 -2.98 -9.45
CA ILE A 435 -16.50 -1.86 -10.39
C ILE A 435 -16.03 -2.28 -11.79
N SER A 436 -14.93 -3.02 -11.88
CA SER A 436 -14.39 -3.55 -13.14
C SER A 436 -15.39 -4.49 -13.83
N LEU A 437 -15.91 -5.49 -13.09
CA LEU A 437 -16.91 -6.45 -13.57
C LEU A 437 -18.25 -5.80 -13.96
N SER A 438 -18.62 -4.71 -13.28
CA SER A 438 -19.86 -3.97 -13.54
C SER A 438 -19.70 -2.88 -14.61
N SER A 439 -18.48 -2.68 -15.13
CA SER A 439 -18.19 -1.68 -16.14
C SER A 439 -18.28 -2.25 -17.55
N LYS A 440 -18.73 -1.45 -18.52
CA LYS A 440 -18.87 -1.83 -19.94
C LYS A 440 -17.54 -2.10 -20.68
N ARG A 441 -16.39 -2.08 -19.98
CA ARG A 441 -15.06 -2.13 -20.61
C ARG A 441 -14.61 -3.56 -20.96
N THR A 442 -15.22 -4.58 -20.36
CA THR A 442 -14.86 -5.98 -20.59
C THR A 442 -15.61 -6.50 -21.81
N TYR A 443 -14.88 -7.08 -22.77
CA TYR A 443 -15.38 -7.66 -24.04
C TYR A 443 -16.37 -8.85 -23.85
N HIS A 444 -16.75 -9.17 -22.62
CA HIS A 444 -17.71 -10.20 -22.25
C HIS A 444 -18.88 -9.53 -21.54
N GLU A 445 -20.10 -9.75 -22.04
CA GLU A 445 -21.35 -9.25 -21.46
C GLU A 445 -21.49 -9.67 -20.00
N ILE A 446 -21.09 -8.82 -19.06
CA ILE A 446 -21.54 -8.89 -17.67
C ILE A 446 -22.07 -7.50 -17.34
N ASN A 447 -23.39 -7.37 -17.29
CA ASN A 447 -24.09 -6.10 -17.11
C ASN A 447 -25.10 -6.13 -15.96
N ASP A 448 -25.22 -7.24 -15.23
CA ASP A 448 -26.07 -7.34 -14.04
C ASP A 448 -25.23 -7.47 -12.76
N LYS A 449 -25.67 -6.72 -11.74
CA LYS A 449 -24.99 -6.61 -10.44
C LYS A 449 -24.90 -7.98 -9.76
N GLU A 450 -25.93 -8.79 -9.95
CA GLU A 450 -26.10 -10.12 -9.39
C GLU A 450 -25.00 -11.06 -9.92
N THR A 451 -24.70 -11.03 -11.21
CA THR A 451 -23.61 -11.80 -11.82
C THR A 451 -22.23 -11.33 -11.36
N ALA A 452 -22.02 -10.02 -11.20
CA ALA A 452 -20.76 -9.50 -10.64
C ALA A 452 -20.54 -10.03 -9.21
N ILE A 453 -21.56 -9.99 -8.35
CA ILE A 453 -21.50 -10.53 -6.98
C ILE A 453 -21.31 -12.05 -7.01
N ALA A 454 -22.03 -12.77 -7.86
CA ALA A 454 -21.89 -14.22 -7.99
C ALA A 454 -20.45 -14.62 -8.36
N LYS A 455 -19.83 -13.89 -9.29
CA LYS A 455 -18.43 -14.13 -9.67
C LYS A 455 -17.45 -13.88 -8.53
N LEU A 456 -17.63 -12.81 -7.75
CA LEU A 456 -16.83 -12.57 -6.55
C LEU A 456 -16.98 -13.70 -5.52
N LYS A 457 -18.19 -14.29 -5.40
CA LYS A 457 -18.43 -15.44 -4.51
C LYS A 457 -17.82 -16.74 -5.03
N GLU A 458 -17.78 -16.96 -6.34
CA GLU A 458 -17.11 -18.12 -6.94
C GLU A 458 -15.61 -18.10 -6.63
N GLU A 459 -15.00 -16.91 -6.61
CA GLU A 459 -13.59 -16.67 -6.27
C GLU A 459 -13.39 -16.40 -4.76
N SER A 460 -14.11 -17.12 -3.89
CA SER A 460 -14.07 -16.95 -2.41
C SER A 460 -12.70 -17.18 -1.75
N ASN A 461 -11.75 -17.80 -2.45
CA ASN A 461 -10.36 -17.93 -2.01
C ASN A 461 -9.54 -16.65 -2.27
N ILE A 462 -9.99 -15.79 -3.20
CA ILE A 462 -9.29 -14.56 -3.58
C ILE A 462 -9.81 -13.38 -2.75
N TYR A 463 -11.14 -13.28 -2.60
CA TYR A 463 -11.79 -12.15 -1.95
C TYR A 463 -12.18 -12.44 -0.50
N ASP A 464 -12.19 -11.40 0.33
CA ASP A 464 -12.66 -11.50 1.70
C ASP A 464 -14.18 -11.77 1.72
N PRO A 465 -14.64 -12.92 2.27
CA PRO A 465 -16.05 -13.28 2.28
C PRO A 465 -16.92 -12.31 3.09
N ASP A 466 -16.39 -11.70 4.15
CA ASP A 466 -17.14 -10.73 4.96
C ASP A 466 -17.36 -9.43 4.20
N VAL A 467 -16.36 -9.00 3.40
CA VAL A 467 -16.47 -7.81 2.54
C VAL A 467 -17.43 -8.08 1.37
N VAL A 468 -17.39 -9.26 0.77
CA VAL A 468 -18.34 -9.65 -0.31
C VAL A 468 -19.78 -9.74 0.24
N ALA A 469 -19.97 -10.27 1.45
CA ALA A 469 -21.28 -10.28 2.10
C ALA A 469 -21.78 -8.86 2.42
N ALA A 470 -20.90 -7.97 2.89
CA ALA A 470 -21.23 -6.57 3.09
C ALA A 470 -21.60 -5.88 1.77
N LEU A 471 -20.88 -6.16 0.69
CA LEU A 471 -21.17 -5.65 -0.66
C LEU A 471 -22.58 -6.02 -1.12
N GLU A 472 -22.96 -7.28 -0.97
CA GLU A 472 -24.30 -7.77 -1.30
C GLU A 472 -25.40 -7.07 -0.50
N SER A 473 -25.12 -6.63 0.74
CA SER A 473 -26.11 -5.96 1.57
C SER A 473 -26.36 -4.49 1.22
N ILE A 474 -25.43 -3.83 0.49
CA ILE A 474 -25.47 -2.38 0.22
C ILE A 474 -25.73 -2.02 -1.25
N ILE A 475 -25.81 -3.01 -2.14
CA ILE A 475 -26.00 -2.85 -3.60
C ILE A 475 -27.38 -3.30 -4.04
#